data_AF-A0A350KQ23-F1
#
_entry.id   AF-A0A350KQ23-F1
#
_cell.length_a   1.000
_cell.length_b   1.000
_cell.length_c   1.000
_cell.angle_alpha   90.00
_cell.angle_beta   90.00
_cell.angle_gamma   90.00
#
_symmetry.space_group_name_H-M   'P 1'
#
loop_
_entity.id
_entity.type
_entity.pdbx_description
1 polymer ?
#
loop_
_entity_poly.entity_id
_entity_poly.type
_entity_poly.pdbx_seq_one_letter_code
_entity_poly.pdbx_strand_id
1 'polypeptide(L)'
;MNDLEKLCRPLLGCVCDYWQYANAGNRPDKEIFLRRINMLLADARETAAKSPALEKEFARVERPLIFFVDYMVKEGNFPFSGEWRELARDYNELSGDEKFFDLLTEALDDPDSGDLLEVFYTMIGLGFDGIYRGNPEYVERRMKVCASRFSRSKFDVSDETITPIDVENLKTAHAQKTNPFKTVKCAMIACAAFMIFAFAVNMSAFLNATDEFRRTLFVAAQSSIPQTYRKPSTFKAVSPASDVSLQKTE
;
A
#
# COMPACT_ATOMS: atom_id res chain seq x y z
N MET A 1 0.93 2.66 24.96
CA MET A 1 -0.39 3.28 25.18
C MET A 1 -0.62 3.53 26.68
N ASN A 2 -0.77 4.80 27.08
CA ASN A 2 -0.96 5.19 28.49
C ASN A 2 -2.43 4.99 28.93
N ASP A 3 -2.70 4.93 30.24
CA ASP A 3 -4.06 4.61 30.73
C ASP A 3 -5.07 5.74 30.50
N LEU A 4 -4.62 7.01 30.50
CA LEU A 4 -5.45 8.17 30.18
C LEU A 4 -5.87 8.17 28.70
N GLU A 5 -4.93 7.85 27.81
CA GLU A 5 -5.14 7.73 26.37
C GLU A 5 -6.14 6.60 26.07
N LYS A 6 -6.04 5.46 26.76
CA LYS A 6 -7.03 4.36 26.65
C LYS A 6 -8.45 4.82 27.02
N LEU A 7 -8.60 5.69 28.01
CA LEU A 7 -9.90 6.27 28.39
C LEU A 7 -10.44 7.21 27.32
N CYS A 8 -9.57 8.03 26.71
CA CYS A 8 -9.96 9.06 25.75
C CYS A 8 -10.22 8.49 24.35
N ARG A 9 -9.51 7.42 23.98
CA ARG A 9 -9.51 6.83 22.63
C ARG A 9 -10.90 6.46 22.10
N PRO A 10 -11.82 5.86 22.87
CA PRO A 10 -13.18 5.56 22.39
C PRO A 10 -13.94 6.82 21.94
N LEU A 11 -13.79 7.94 22.66
CA LEU A 11 -14.42 9.21 22.29
C LEU A 11 -13.78 9.80 21.04
N LEU A 12 -12.44 9.88 21.00
CA LEU A 12 -11.70 10.39 19.84
C LEU A 12 -12.02 9.58 18.57
N GLY A 13 -12.03 8.24 18.69
CA GLY A 13 -12.40 7.33 17.61
C GLY A 13 -13.85 7.55 17.16
N CYS A 14 -14.80 7.69 18.09
CA CYS A 14 -16.20 7.95 17.76
C CYS A 14 -16.39 9.23 16.93
N VAL A 15 -15.69 10.31 17.28
CA VAL A 15 -15.74 11.57 16.50
C VAL A 15 -15.18 11.35 15.09
N CYS A 16 -14.04 10.64 14.98
CA CYS A 16 -13.41 10.33 13.70
C CYS A 16 -14.30 9.45 12.81
N ASP A 17 -14.92 8.41 13.37
CA ASP A 17 -15.81 7.50 12.65
C ASP A 17 -17.01 8.26 12.07
N TYR A 18 -17.65 9.11 12.88
CA TYR A 18 -18.78 9.91 12.41
C TYR A 18 -18.38 10.93 11.34
N TRP A 19 -17.20 11.54 11.48
CA TRP A 19 -16.65 12.42 10.45
C TRP A 19 -16.41 11.67 9.14
N GLN A 20 -15.86 10.45 9.21
CA GLN A 20 -15.69 9.58 8.04
C GLN A 20 -17.03 9.21 7.41
N TYR A 21 -18.04 8.86 8.21
CA TYR A 21 -19.38 8.55 7.70
C TYR A 21 -20.01 9.75 7.00
N ALA A 22 -19.90 10.95 7.59
CA ALA A 22 -20.40 12.17 6.98
C ALA A 22 -19.73 12.44 5.62
N ASN A 23 -18.40 12.28 5.55
CA ASN A 23 -17.64 12.45 4.30
C ASN A 23 -17.91 11.37 3.25
N ALA A 24 -18.31 10.17 3.68
CA ALA A 24 -18.78 9.11 2.79
C ALA A 24 -20.21 9.36 2.25
N GLY A 25 -20.85 10.47 2.62
CA GLY A 25 -22.19 10.84 2.18
C GLY A 25 -23.32 10.31 3.06
N ASN A 26 -23.00 9.65 4.19
CA ASN A 26 -24.02 9.31 5.18
C ASN A 26 -24.46 10.56 5.94
N ARG A 27 -25.69 10.54 6.45
CA ARG A 27 -26.22 11.59 7.32
C ARG A 27 -26.39 11.05 8.73
N PRO A 28 -25.33 11.07 9.55
CA PRO A 28 -25.46 10.68 10.96
C PRO A 28 -26.47 11.57 11.67
N ASP A 29 -27.26 10.95 12.54
CA ASP A 29 -28.27 11.62 13.36
C ASP A 29 -27.60 12.34 14.55
N LYS A 30 -28.00 13.60 14.78
CA LYS A 30 -27.41 14.47 15.80
C LYS A 30 -27.67 13.94 17.21
N GLU A 31 -28.88 13.51 17.49
CA GLU A 31 -29.32 13.03 18.81
C GLU A 31 -28.63 11.72 19.16
N ILE A 32 -28.46 10.81 18.19
CA ILE A 32 -27.70 9.57 18.36
C ILE A 32 -26.21 9.89 18.63
N PHE A 33 -25.61 10.80 17.86
CA PHE A 33 -24.22 11.23 18.06
C PHE A 33 -24.02 11.83 19.46
N LEU A 34 -24.86 12.80 19.84
CA LEU A 34 -24.79 13.46 21.14
C LEU A 34 -24.95 12.47 22.30
N ARG A 35 -25.92 11.56 22.20
CA ARG A 35 -26.11 10.49 23.19
C ARG A 35 -24.86 9.62 23.32
N ARG A 36 -24.24 9.27 22.18
CA ARG A 36 -23.03 8.46 22.16
C ARG A 36 -21.85 9.18 22.82
N ILE A 37 -21.63 10.46 22.53
CA ILE A 37 -20.58 11.27 23.17
C ILE A 37 -20.79 11.33 24.69
N ASN A 38 -22.00 11.64 25.14
CA ASN A 38 -22.30 11.73 26.57
C ASN A 38 -22.11 10.40 27.30
N MET A 39 -22.48 9.29 26.67
CA MET A 39 -22.25 7.95 27.22
C MET A 39 -20.75 7.64 27.34
N LEU A 40 -19.95 7.94 26.30
CA LEU A 40 -18.51 7.71 26.33
C LEU A 40 -17.79 8.57 27.38
N LEU A 41 -18.20 9.84 27.56
CA LEU A 41 -17.69 10.69 28.62
C LEU A 41 -18.05 10.15 30.02
N ALA A 42 -19.28 9.67 30.20
CA ALA A 42 -19.72 9.08 31.46
C ALA A 42 -18.96 7.79 31.78
N ASP A 43 -18.80 6.89 30.80
CA ASP A 43 -18.05 5.64 30.94
C ASP A 43 -16.58 5.90 31.28
N ALA A 44 -15.96 6.90 30.63
CA ALA A 44 -14.59 7.31 30.90
C ALA A 44 -14.45 7.86 32.33
N ARG A 45 -15.39 8.70 32.78
CA ARG A 45 -15.43 9.23 34.15
C ARG A 45 -15.59 8.13 35.20
N GLU A 46 -16.51 7.20 34.99
CA GLU A 46 -16.71 6.05 35.89
C GLU A 46 -15.47 5.15 35.95
N THR A 47 -14.82 4.93 34.81
CA THR A 47 -13.60 4.12 34.77
C THR A 47 -12.44 4.83 35.44
N ALA A 48 -12.29 6.14 35.24
CA ALA A 48 -11.27 6.95 35.91
C ALA A 48 -11.44 6.97 37.43
N ALA A 49 -12.68 7.04 37.92
CA ALA A 49 -13.02 7.03 39.36
C ALA A 49 -12.58 5.75 40.10
N LYS A 50 -12.21 4.69 39.38
CA LYS A 50 -11.64 3.46 39.99
C LYS A 50 -10.22 3.67 40.52
N SER A 51 -9.54 4.75 40.13
CA SER A 51 -8.18 5.09 40.56
C SER A 51 -8.06 6.59 40.82
N PRO A 52 -7.74 7.04 42.05
CA PRO A 52 -7.64 8.47 42.37
C PRO A 52 -6.64 9.25 41.51
N ALA A 53 -5.54 8.60 41.09
CA ALA A 53 -4.55 9.23 40.21
C ALA A 53 -5.13 9.45 38.79
N LEU A 54 -5.84 8.46 38.27
CA LEU A 54 -6.42 8.53 36.93
C LEU A 54 -7.64 9.46 36.89
N GLU A 55 -8.43 9.51 37.96
CA GLU A 55 -9.52 10.48 38.12
C GLU A 55 -9.00 11.92 38.06
N LYS A 56 -7.91 12.22 38.77
CA LYS A 56 -7.28 13.55 38.74
C LYS A 56 -6.78 13.91 37.34
N GLU A 57 -6.12 12.99 36.65
CA GLU A 57 -5.64 13.22 35.28
C GLU A 57 -6.80 13.36 34.28
N PHE A 58 -7.85 12.54 34.41
CA PHE A 58 -9.03 12.64 33.56
C PHE A 58 -9.77 13.96 33.74
N ALA A 59 -9.89 14.45 34.98
CA ALA A 59 -10.52 15.75 35.25
C ALA A 59 -9.80 16.92 34.54
N ARG A 60 -8.49 16.80 34.28
CA ARG A 60 -7.71 17.80 33.53
C ARG A 60 -7.97 17.73 32.01
N VAL A 61 -8.26 16.55 31.48
CA VAL A 61 -8.45 16.34 30.02
C VAL A 61 -9.90 16.36 29.56
N GLU A 62 -10.85 16.14 30.47
CA GLU A 62 -12.29 16.08 30.15
C GLU A 62 -12.77 17.33 29.41
N ARG A 63 -12.39 18.50 29.92
CA ARG A 63 -12.77 19.77 29.29
C ARG A 63 -12.13 19.98 27.90
N PRO A 64 -10.81 19.78 27.72
CA PRO A 64 -10.19 19.72 26.39
C PRO A 64 -10.87 18.76 25.40
N LEU A 65 -11.31 17.58 25.83
CA LEU A 65 -12.03 16.64 24.96
C LEU A 65 -13.37 17.22 24.49
N ILE A 66 -14.08 17.92 25.37
CA ILE A 66 -15.35 18.56 25.02
C ILE A 66 -15.14 19.68 24.00
N PHE A 67 -14.10 20.49 24.20
CA PHE A 67 -13.69 21.50 23.22
C PHE A 67 -13.35 20.88 21.86
N PHE A 68 -12.65 19.75 21.88
CA PHE A 68 -12.35 18.99 20.67
C PHE A 68 -13.63 18.52 19.96
N VAL A 69 -14.60 17.94 20.66
CA VAL A 69 -15.87 17.51 20.06
C VAL A 69 -16.59 18.69 19.41
N ASP A 70 -16.74 19.80 20.13
CA ASP A 70 -17.42 21.00 19.62
C ASP A 70 -16.74 21.54 18.36
N TYR A 71 -15.41 21.64 18.39
CA TYR A 71 -14.60 22.09 17.27
C TYR A 71 -14.77 21.18 16.05
N MET A 72 -14.64 19.86 16.24
CA MET A 72 -14.76 18.89 15.15
C MET A 72 -16.17 18.88 14.54
N VAL A 73 -17.23 19.10 15.32
CA VAL A 73 -18.59 19.19 14.77
C VAL A 73 -18.77 20.47 13.95
N LYS A 74 -18.32 21.62 14.47
CA LYS A 74 -18.48 22.92 13.80
C LYS A 74 -17.64 23.02 12.54
N GLU A 75 -16.40 22.58 12.61
CA GLU A 75 -15.41 22.79 11.56
C GLU A 75 -15.21 21.56 10.66
N GLY A 76 -15.57 20.37 11.13
CA GLY A 76 -15.44 19.11 10.40
C GLY A 76 -16.57 18.83 9.40
N ASN A 77 -17.38 19.83 9.03
CA ASN A 77 -18.44 19.71 8.02
C ASN A 77 -19.52 18.64 8.35
N PHE A 78 -19.90 18.52 9.61
CA PHE A 78 -20.98 17.63 10.01
C PHE A 78 -22.34 18.16 9.49
N PRO A 79 -23.30 17.28 9.11
CA PRO A 79 -24.60 17.70 8.58
C PRO A 79 -25.42 18.57 9.53
N PHE A 80 -25.16 18.46 10.83
CA PHE A 80 -25.88 19.16 11.90
C PHE A 80 -25.05 20.27 12.57
N SER A 81 -23.91 20.66 11.97
CA SER A 81 -23.00 21.69 12.50
C SER A 81 -23.70 23.04 12.79
N GLY A 82 -24.60 23.46 11.89
CA GLY A 82 -25.37 24.71 12.03
C GLY A 82 -26.33 24.74 13.22
N GLU A 83 -26.84 23.58 13.64
CA GLU A 83 -27.77 23.45 14.77
C GLU A 83 -27.07 22.93 16.04
N TRP A 84 -25.75 22.74 15.98
CA TRP A 84 -24.99 22.25 17.12
C TRP A 84 -24.93 23.31 18.22
N ARG A 85 -25.45 22.97 19.41
CA ARG A 85 -25.22 23.74 20.63
C ARG A 85 -23.95 23.21 21.27
N GLU A 86 -22.96 24.07 21.41
CA GLU A 86 -21.66 23.71 21.97
C GLU A 86 -21.82 23.14 23.39
N LEU A 87 -21.20 22.00 23.65
CA LEU A 87 -21.14 21.32 24.93
C LEU A 87 -20.34 22.13 25.96
N ALA A 88 -19.34 22.90 25.50
CA ALA A 88 -18.56 23.83 26.31
C ALA A 88 -19.44 24.82 27.09
N ARG A 89 -20.64 25.14 26.60
CA ARG A 89 -21.59 26.05 27.29
C ARG A 89 -22.03 25.53 28.64
N ASP A 90 -22.03 24.22 28.86
CA ASP A 90 -22.36 23.63 30.16
C ASP A 90 -21.29 23.95 31.21
N TYR A 91 -20.11 24.40 30.77
CA TYR A 91 -19.02 24.91 31.61
C TYR A 91 -18.91 26.44 31.61
N ASN A 92 -19.95 27.13 31.13
CA ASN A 92 -19.99 28.59 31.00
C ASN A 92 -18.91 29.15 30.05
N GLU A 93 -18.52 28.36 29.05
CA GLU A 93 -17.60 28.77 27.98
C GLU A 93 -18.37 28.94 26.66
N LEU A 94 -18.07 30.01 25.91
CA LEU A 94 -18.70 30.25 24.60
C LEU A 94 -18.05 29.41 23.49
N SER A 95 -16.73 29.24 23.56
CA SER A 95 -15.91 28.41 22.67
C SER A 95 -14.73 27.86 23.45
N GLY A 96 -14.27 26.66 23.07
CA GLY A 96 -13.12 26.01 23.68
C GLY A 96 -11.77 26.40 23.10
N ASP A 97 -11.76 27.17 22.02
CA ASP A 97 -10.62 27.28 21.10
C ASP A 97 -9.37 27.91 21.72
N GLU A 98 -9.50 29.04 22.40
CA GLU A 98 -8.39 29.70 23.11
C GLU A 98 -8.01 28.92 24.37
N LYS A 99 -9.04 28.58 25.17
CA LYS A 99 -8.88 27.91 26.45
C LYS A 99 -8.22 26.53 26.33
N PHE A 100 -8.42 25.82 25.22
CA PHE A 100 -7.70 24.59 24.92
C PHE A 100 -6.19 24.80 24.95
N PHE A 101 -5.70 25.87 24.32
CA PHE A 101 -4.26 26.16 24.26
C PHE A 101 -3.73 26.76 25.57
N ASP A 102 -4.57 27.42 26.36
CA ASP A 102 -4.23 27.82 27.73
C ASP A 102 -3.99 26.58 28.61
N LEU A 103 -4.92 25.62 28.59
CA LEU A 103 -4.81 24.35 29.32
C LEU A 103 -3.62 23.52 28.82
N LEU A 104 -3.32 23.56 27.52
CA LEU A 104 -2.11 22.96 26.97
C LEU A 104 -0.84 23.64 27.52
N THR A 105 -0.83 24.96 27.65
CA THR A 105 0.32 25.68 28.22
C THR A 105 0.53 25.28 29.68
N GLU A 106 -0.55 25.26 30.46
CA GLU A 106 -0.52 24.80 31.84
C GLU A 106 0.01 23.36 31.96
N ALA A 107 -0.42 22.46 31.06
CA ALA A 107 0.11 21.11 31.01
C ALA A 107 1.60 21.09 30.65
N LEU A 108 2.07 21.92 29.71
CA LEU A 108 3.49 21.97 29.33
C LEU A 108 4.41 22.44 30.46
N ASP A 109 3.90 23.33 31.33
CA ASP A 109 4.63 23.86 32.48
C ASP A 109 4.73 22.83 33.63
N ASP A 110 3.81 21.86 33.68
CA ASP A 110 3.82 20.76 34.65
C ASP A 110 4.86 19.68 34.24
N PRO A 111 5.83 19.32 35.12
CA PRO A 111 6.80 18.26 34.85
C PRO A 111 6.16 16.89 34.63
N ASP A 112 5.06 16.58 35.33
CA ASP A 112 4.48 15.24 35.43
C ASP A 112 3.32 14.98 34.45
N SER A 113 3.03 15.94 33.58
CA SER A 113 1.90 15.92 32.64
C SER A 113 2.13 15.10 31.36
N GLY A 114 3.16 14.25 31.29
CA GLY A 114 3.55 13.55 30.06
C GLY A 114 2.40 12.78 29.40
N ASP A 115 1.61 12.07 30.19
CA ASP A 115 0.45 11.30 29.70
C ASP A 115 -0.69 12.20 29.21
N LEU A 116 -0.90 13.36 29.84
CA LEU A 116 -1.87 14.38 29.43
C LEU A 116 -1.46 15.03 28.09
N LEU A 117 -0.17 15.34 27.92
CA LEU A 117 0.37 15.91 26.68
C LEU A 117 0.24 14.96 25.49
N GLU A 118 0.29 13.64 25.71
CA GLU A 118 0.02 12.63 24.67
C GLU A 118 -1.42 12.76 24.14
N VAL A 119 -2.40 13.03 25.01
CA VAL A 119 -3.80 13.23 24.59
C VAL A 119 -3.99 14.56 23.87
N PHE A 120 -3.39 15.66 24.36
CA PHE A 120 -3.41 16.94 23.66
C PHE A 120 -2.78 16.86 22.27
N TYR A 121 -1.61 16.23 22.16
CA TYR A 121 -0.95 15.99 20.88
C TYR A 121 -1.84 15.21 19.92
N THR A 122 -2.54 14.19 20.43
CA THR A 122 -3.48 13.39 19.62
C THR A 122 -4.62 14.26 19.10
N MET A 123 -5.26 15.07 19.94
CA MET A 123 -6.35 15.98 19.51
C MET A 123 -5.88 16.98 18.44
N ILE A 124 -4.70 17.56 18.61
CA ILE A 124 -4.11 18.47 17.62
C ILE A 124 -3.79 17.72 16.32
N GLY A 125 -3.19 16.54 16.41
CA GLY A 125 -2.87 15.69 15.26
C GLY A 125 -4.10 15.20 14.49
N LEU A 126 -5.26 15.11 15.15
CA LEU A 126 -6.55 14.81 14.52
C LEU A 126 -7.21 16.02 13.84
N GLY A 127 -6.60 17.20 13.90
CA GLY A 127 -7.04 18.40 13.19
C GLY A 127 -7.54 19.53 14.07
N PHE A 128 -7.36 19.47 15.39
CA PHE A 128 -7.67 20.59 16.27
C PHE A 128 -6.60 21.68 16.20
N ASP A 129 -6.90 22.80 15.56
CA ASP A 129 -6.06 24.00 15.50
C ASP A 129 -6.66 25.22 16.22
N GLY A 130 -7.95 25.18 16.57
CA GLY A 130 -8.63 26.15 17.44
C GLY A 130 -8.39 27.61 17.02
N ILE A 131 -8.01 28.46 17.98
CA ILE A 131 -7.75 29.89 17.75
C ILE A 131 -6.59 30.15 16.76
N TYR A 132 -5.72 29.15 16.55
CA TYR A 132 -4.57 29.23 15.66
C TYR A 132 -4.86 28.68 14.26
N ARG A 133 -6.14 28.51 13.90
CA ARG A 133 -6.53 28.14 12.56
C ARG A 133 -5.93 29.08 11.51
N GLY A 134 -5.36 28.50 10.46
CA GLY A 134 -4.63 29.23 9.42
C GLY A 134 -3.17 29.56 9.79
N ASN A 135 -2.70 29.13 10.96
CA ASN A 135 -1.29 29.23 11.37
C ASN A 135 -0.71 27.83 11.68
N PRO A 136 -0.44 27.02 10.63
CA PRO A 136 0.04 25.65 10.81
C PRO A 136 1.43 25.58 11.47
N GLU A 137 2.28 26.59 11.27
CA GLU A 137 3.62 26.64 11.88
C GLU A 137 3.56 26.70 13.42
N TYR A 138 2.60 27.47 13.95
CA TYR A 138 2.39 27.54 15.39
C TYR A 138 1.91 26.20 15.95
N VAL A 139 0.92 25.59 15.29
CA VAL A 139 0.37 24.28 15.68
C VAL A 139 1.45 23.21 15.66
N GLU A 140 2.23 23.12 14.58
CA GLU A 140 3.34 22.18 14.43
C GLU A 140 4.40 22.38 15.53
N ARG A 141 4.73 23.64 15.85
CA ARG A 141 5.66 23.93 16.94
C ARG A 141 5.14 23.39 18.27
N ARG A 142 3.86 23.62 18.59
CA ARG A 142 3.25 23.12 19.84
C ARG A 142 3.23 21.59 19.88
N MET A 143 2.93 20.93 18.76
CA MET A 143 3.05 19.47 18.65
C MET A 143 4.46 18.97 18.94
N LYS A 144 5.49 19.60 18.38
CA LYS A 144 6.90 19.24 18.66
C LYS A 144 7.26 19.41 20.13
N VAL A 145 6.79 20.47 20.79
CA VAL A 145 7.01 20.66 22.23
C VAL A 145 6.35 19.53 23.03
N CYS A 146 5.10 19.16 22.71
CA CYS A 146 4.43 18.02 23.36
C CYS A 146 5.23 16.74 23.17
N ALA A 147 5.62 16.44 21.93
CA ALA A 147 6.36 15.22 21.59
C ALA A 147 7.71 15.11 22.28
N SER A 148 8.37 16.23 22.56
CA SER A 148 9.64 16.25 23.31
C SER A 148 9.52 15.75 24.75
N ARG A 149 8.29 15.73 25.29
CA ARG A 149 7.97 15.31 26.66
C ARG A 149 7.48 13.86 26.75
N PHE A 150 7.31 13.19 25.62
CA PHE A 150 6.85 11.79 25.62
C PHE A 150 7.91 10.86 26.22
N SER A 151 7.44 9.82 26.91
CA SER A 151 8.33 8.77 27.40
C SER A 151 8.94 8.03 26.21
N ARG A 152 10.27 8.16 26.02
CA ARG A 152 11.01 7.55 24.89
C ARG A 152 10.84 6.03 24.76
N SER A 153 10.49 5.35 25.85
CA SER A 153 10.23 3.91 25.87
C SER A 153 8.91 3.50 25.19
N LYS A 154 8.03 4.45 24.83
CA LYS A 154 6.70 4.15 24.26
C LYS A 154 6.60 4.21 22.74
N PHE A 155 7.54 4.86 22.05
CA PHE A 155 7.53 5.02 20.59
C PHE A 155 8.55 4.08 19.93
N ASP A 156 8.52 2.81 20.30
CA ASP A 156 9.20 1.80 19.50
C ASP A 156 8.32 1.46 18.30
N VAL A 157 8.61 2.10 17.17
CA VAL A 157 7.91 1.91 15.88
C VAL A 157 7.95 0.44 15.44
N SER A 158 8.82 -0.39 16.03
CA SER A 158 8.89 -1.81 15.75
C SER A 158 7.84 -2.67 16.47
N ASP A 159 7.15 -2.14 17.49
CA ASP A 159 6.20 -2.91 18.32
C ASP A 159 4.72 -2.66 17.94
N GLU A 160 4.41 -1.60 17.18
CA GLU A 160 3.04 -1.28 16.77
C GLU A 160 2.72 -1.79 15.35
N THR A 161 1.79 -2.76 15.27
CA THR A 161 1.25 -3.26 14.00
C THR A 161 0.32 -2.21 13.38
N ILE A 162 0.87 -1.35 12.53
CA ILE A 162 0.14 -0.22 11.90
C ILE A 162 -0.98 -0.70 10.96
N THR A 163 -0.85 -1.90 10.38
CA THR A 163 -1.87 -2.48 9.50
C THR A 163 -2.59 -3.63 10.18
N PRO A 164 -3.93 -3.75 10.06
CA PRO A 164 -4.68 -4.93 10.52
C PRO A 164 -4.30 -6.20 9.74
N ILE A 165 -3.47 -6.07 8.72
CA ILE A 165 -2.95 -7.17 7.93
C ILE A 165 -1.70 -7.68 8.61
N ASP A 166 -1.77 -8.93 9.06
CA ASP A 166 -0.61 -9.69 9.51
C ASP A 166 0.46 -9.68 8.43
N VAL A 167 1.60 -9.04 8.73
CA VAL A 167 2.72 -8.86 7.81
C VAL A 167 3.28 -10.21 7.36
N GLU A 168 3.08 -11.27 8.15
CA GLU A 168 3.44 -12.64 7.76
C GLU A 168 2.58 -13.16 6.59
N ASN A 169 1.30 -12.82 6.56
CA ASN A 169 0.39 -13.17 5.46
C ASN A 169 0.68 -12.36 4.18
N LEU A 170 1.24 -11.15 4.30
CA LEU A 170 1.71 -10.37 3.15
C LEU A 170 3.02 -10.92 2.55
N LYS A 171 3.92 -11.42 3.40
CA LYS A 171 5.19 -12.04 2.94
C LYS A 171 4.94 -13.31 2.12
N THR A 172 3.93 -14.11 2.48
CA THR A 172 3.58 -15.33 1.73
C THR A 172 2.88 -15.02 0.41
N ALA A 173 2.04 -13.98 0.35
CA ALA A 173 1.38 -13.56 -0.89
C ALA A 173 2.36 -12.98 -1.94
N HIS A 174 3.43 -12.31 -1.51
CA HIS A 174 4.43 -11.73 -2.42
C HIS A 174 5.56 -12.71 -2.82
N ALA A 175 5.64 -13.88 -2.17
CA ALA A 175 6.62 -14.93 -2.50
C ALA A 175 6.24 -15.77 -3.74
N GLN A 176 5.07 -15.56 -4.35
CA GLN A 176 4.76 -16.05 -5.70
C GLN A 176 5.14 -15.02 -6.78
N LYS A 177 6.31 -14.40 -6.66
CA LYS A 177 6.93 -13.74 -7.81
C LYS A 177 7.38 -14.86 -8.76
N THR A 178 6.58 -15.13 -9.80
CA THR A 178 6.98 -16.05 -10.87
C THR A 178 8.31 -15.55 -11.43
N ASN A 179 9.40 -16.25 -11.08
CA ASN A 179 10.74 -15.81 -11.39
C ASN A 179 10.87 -15.56 -12.90
N PRO A 180 11.03 -14.29 -13.36
CA PRO A 180 11.08 -13.97 -14.80
C PRO A 180 12.25 -14.69 -15.48
N PHE A 181 13.28 -15.04 -14.70
CA PHE A 181 14.42 -15.85 -15.14
C PHE A 181 14.06 -17.27 -15.59
N LYS A 182 12.99 -17.90 -15.08
CA LYS A 182 12.57 -19.23 -15.57
C LYS A 182 11.93 -19.11 -16.97
N THR A 183 11.13 -18.08 -17.18
CA THR A 183 10.48 -17.81 -18.48
C THR A 183 11.51 -17.43 -19.54
N VAL A 184 12.52 -16.62 -19.18
CA VAL A 184 13.62 -16.24 -20.10
C VAL A 184 14.49 -17.44 -20.49
N LYS A 185 14.79 -18.36 -19.56
CA LYS A 185 15.56 -19.58 -19.86
C LYS A 185 14.80 -20.50 -20.82
N CYS A 186 13.50 -20.70 -20.62
CA CYS A 186 12.69 -21.48 -21.56
C CYS A 186 12.62 -20.83 -22.94
N ALA A 187 12.46 -19.50 -23.02
CA ALA A 187 12.43 -18.79 -24.29
C ALA A 187 13.77 -18.92 -25.05
N MET A 188 14.91 -18.78 -24.36
CA MET A 188 16.24 -18.97 -24.94
C MET A 188 16.45 -20.39 -25.49
N ILE A 189 16.01 -21.42 -24.76
CA ILE A 189 16.12 -22.82 -25.21
C ILE A 189 15.24 -23.04 -26.45
N ALA A 190 14.02 -22.49 -26.48
CA ALA A 190 13.13 -22.59 -27.64
C ALA A 190 13.72 -21.90 -28.88
N CYS A 191 14.31 -20.70 -28.72
CA CYS A 191 14.99 -19.99 -29.81
C CYS A 191 16.20 -20.77 -30.35
N ALA A 192 17.01 -21.35 -29.46
CA ALA A 192 18.15 -22.17 -29.87
C ALA A 192 17.71 -23.42 -30.66
N ALA A 193 16.67 -24.12 -30.18
CA ALA A 193 16.11 -25.28 -30.87
C ALA A 193 15.55 -24.90 -32.26
N PHE A 194 14.86 -23.76 -32.37
CA PHE A 194 14.34 -23.26 -33.63
C PHE A 194 15.45 -22.92 -34.63
N MET A 195 16.55 -22.29 -34.19
CA MET A 195 17.70 -22.00 -35.05
C MET A 195 18.37 -23.27 -35.58
N ILE A 196 18.56 -24.28 -34.74
CA ILE A 196 19.15 -25.56 -35.15
C ILE A 196 18.24 -26.24 -36.17
N PHE A 197 16.92 -26.24 -35.93
CA PHE A 197 15.96 -26.83 -36.86
C PHE A 197 15.95 -26.11 -38.21
N ALA A 198 15.89 -24.78 -38.21
CA ALA A 198 15.95 -23.97 -39.42
C ALA A 198 17.26 -24.21 -40.20
N PHE A 199 18.39 -24.32 -39.50
CA PHE A 199 19.67 -24.65 -40.11
C PHE A 199 19.66 -26.05 -40.76
N ALA A 200 19.10 -27.06 -40.09
CA ALA A 200 19.01 -28.42 -40.62
C ALA A 200 18.14 -28.49 -41.89
N VAL A 201 17.00 -27.78 -41.90
CA VAL A 201 16.13 -27.67 -43.09
C VAL A 201 16.84 -26.93 -44.23
N ASN A 202 17.55 -25.85 -43.93
CA ASN A 202 18.31 -25.12 -44.94
C ASN A 202 19.45 -25.99 -45.52
N MET A 203 20.17 -26.71 -44.65
CA MET A 203 21.23 -27.63 -45.05
C MET A 203 20.69 -28.77 -45.93
N SER A 204 19.55 -29.36 -45.59
CA SER A 204 18.97 -30.44 -46.41
C SER A 204 18.49 -29.93 -47.78
N ALA A 205 17.87 -28.75 -47.81
CA ALA A 205 17.52 -28.09 -49.07
C ALA A 205 18.76 -27.79 -49.92
N PHE A 206 19.84 -27.30 -49.31
CA PHE A 206 21.11 -27.05 -49.98
C PHE A 206 21.77 -28.32 -50.53
N LEU A 207 21.78 -29.41 -49.76
CA LEU A 207 22.31 -30.71 -50.20
C LEU A 207 21.50 -31.27 -51.36
N ASN A 208 20.16 -31.18 -51.29
CA ASN A 208 19.28 -31.61 -52.39
C ASN A 208 19.50 -30.76 -53.65
N ALA A 209 19.62 -29.44 -53.51
CA ALA A 209 19.87 -28.54 -54.64
C ALA A 209 21.27 -28.76 -55.27
N THR A 210 22.26 -29.18 -54.47
CA THR A 210 23.61 -29.46 -54.96
C THR A 210 23.83 -30.91 -55.40
N ASP A 211 22.83 -31.79 -55.27
CA ASP A 211 22.97 -33.21 -55.59
C ASP A 211 23.19 -33.43 -57.10
N GLU A 212 22.49 -32.68 -57.95
CA GLU A 212 22.66 -32.71 -59.40
C GLU A 212 24.06 -32.20 -59.82
N PHE A 213 24.52 -31.12 -59.17
CA PHE A 213 25.86 -30.59 -59.39
C PHE A 213 26.96 -31.56 -58.92
N ARG A 214 26.78 -32.22 -57.76
CA ARG A 214 27.71 -33.24 -57.26
C ARG A 214 27.79 -34.43 -58.21
N ARG A 215 26.65 -34.92 -58.70
CA ARG A 215 26.60 -36.06 -59.64
C ARG A 215 27.31 -35.73 -60.95
N THR A 216 27.07 -34.55 -61.53
CA THR A 216 27.75 -34.12 -62.77
C THR A 216 29.26 -33.96 -62.56
N LEU A 217 29.68 -33.42 -61.41
CA LEU A 217 31.09 -33.27 -61.06
C LEU A 217 31.77 -34.63 -60.85
N PHE A 218 31.11 -35.60 -60.21
CA PHE A 218 31.62 -36.97 -60.08
C PHE A 218 31.74 -37.67 -61.44
N VAL A 219 30.75 -37.51 -62.32
CA VAL A 219 30.81 -38.08 -63.69
C VAL A 219 31.95 -37.44 -64.49
N ALA A 220 32.15 -36.13 -64.41
CA ALA A 220 33.26 -35.42 -65.06
C ALA A 220 34.64 -35.80 -64.48
N ALA A 221 34.73 -35.96 -63.15
CA ALA A 221 35.93 -36.45 -62.48
C ALA A 221 36.26 -37.88 -62.88
N GLN A 222 35.25 -38.74 -63.06
CA GLN A 222 35.46 -40.13 -63.46
C GLN A 222 35.74 -40.28 -64.97
N SER A 223 35.23 -39.39 -65.81
CA SER A 223 35.53 -39.36 -67.25
C SER A 223 36.89 -38.75 -67.58
N SER A 224 37.50 -37.99 -66.66
CA SER A 224 38.86 -37.48 -66.77
C SER A 224 39.95 -38.45 -66.31
N ILE A 225 39.58 -39.63 -65.78
CA ILE A 225 40.53 -40.70 -65.48
C ILE A 225 40.89 -41.44 -66.79
N PRO A 226 42.17 -41.51 -67.19
CA PRO A 226 42.59 -42.17 -68.42
C PRO A 226 42.24 -43.67 -68.43
N GLN A 227 41.81 -44.19 -69.58
CA GLN A 227 41.17 -45.52 -69.71
C GLN A 227 42.04 -46.72 -69.30
N THR A 228 43.33 -46.55 -69.05
CA THR A 228 44.27 -47.61 -68.68
C THR A 228 44.01 -48.21 -67.29
N TYR A 229 43.18 -47.60 -66.43
CA TYR A 229 42.89 -48.09 -65.07
C TYR A 229 41.40 -48.42 -64.79
N ARG A 230 40.55 -48.54 -65.81
CA ARG A 230 39.09 -48.70 -65.63
C ARG A 230 38.72 -50.16 -65.28
N LYS A 231 38.40 -50.44 -64.02
CA LYS A 231 37.69 -51.70 -63.63
C LYS A 231 36.19 -51.61 -64.02
N PRO A 232 35.56 -52.69 -64.50
CA PRO A 232 34.15 -52.67 -64.89
C PRO A 232 33.26 -52.60 -63.64
N SER A 233 32.47 -51.52 -63.52
CA SER A 233 31.45 -51.37 -62.47
C SER A 233 30.08 -51.87 -62.95
N THR A 234 29.45 -52.74 -62.17
CA THR A 234 28.10 -53.29 -62.33
C THR A 234 27.00 -52.31 -61.89
N PHE A 235 26.97 -51.10 -62.45
CA PHE A 235 25.84 -50.20 -62.29
C PHE A 235 25.02 -50.14 -63.58
N LYS A 236 23.79 -50.67 -63.52
CA LYS A 236 22.80 -50.52 -64.60
C LYS A 236 22.48 -49.03 -64.75
N ALA A 237 22.69 -48.51 -65.94
CA ALA A 237 22.18 -47.20 -66.33
C ALA A 237 20.66 -47.20 -66.18
N VAL A 238 20.13 -46.33 -65.31
CA VAL A 238 18.71 -46.03 -65.28
C VAL A 238 18.43 -45.04 -66.41
N SER A 239 17.61 -45.48 -67.36
CA SER A 239 17.11 -44.67 -68.47
C SER A 239 16.29 -43.48 -67.93
N PRO A 240 16.38 -42.28 -68.52
CA PRO A 240 15.57 -41.14 -68.07
C PRO A 240 14.12 -41.37 -68.49
N ALA A 241 13.25 -41.62 -67.52
CA ALA A 241 11.81 -41.55 -67.72
C ALA A 241 11.38 -40.08 -67.69
N SER A 242 10.87 -39.63 -68.82
CA SER A 242 9.96 -38.52 -69.00
C SER A 242 8.82 -38.57 -67.98
N ASP A 243 8.55 -37.44 -67.30
CA ASP A 243 7.19 -36.92 -67.15
C ASP A 243 7.24 -35.49 -66.58
N VAL A 244 7.22 -34.54 -67.51
CA VAL A 244 6.80 -33.17 -67.28
C VAL A 244 5.28 -33.18 -67.29
N SER A 245 4.63 -33.00 -66.13
CA SER A 245 3.23 -32.60 -66.06
C SER A 245 3.13 -31.29 -65.29
N LEU A 246 3.02 -30.22 -66.09
CA LEU A 246 2.53 -28.90 -65.71
C LEU A 246 1.09 -29.02 -65.17
N GLN A 247 0.87 -28.70 -63.90
CA GLN A 247 -0.45 -28.28 -63.44
C GLN A 247 -0.54 -26.76 -63.51
N LYS A 248 -1.38 -26.27 -64.45
CA LYS A 248 -1.97 -24.94 -64.44
C LYS A 248 -3.16 -24.96 -63.47
N THR A 249 -3.21 -23.99 -62.57
CA THR A 249 -4.44 -23.56 -61.88
C THR A 249 -4.78 -22.16 -62.37
N GLU A 250 -5.88 -22.07 -63.13
CA GLU A 250 -6.79 -20.92 -63.09
C GLU A 250 -7.72 -21.07 -61.87
#